data_AF-A0AA35NWA2-F1
#
_entry.id   AF-A0AA35NWA2-F1
#
_cell.length_a   1.000
_cell.length_b   1.000
_cell.length_c   1.000
_cell.angle_alpha   90.00
_cell.angle_beta   90.00
_cell.angle_gamma   90.00
#
_symmetry.space_group_name_H-M   'P 1'
#
loop_
_entity.id
_entity.type
_entity.pdbx_description
1 polymer ?
#
loop_
_entity_poly.entity_id
_entity_poly.type
_entity_poly.pdbx_seq_one_letter_code
_entity_poly.pdbx_strand_id
1 'polypeptide(L)'
;MLALSTSQVNNEVFLRCATWCQKPLPAAGLLLPLCFLLVTTQGSSEFPNFTCVEDVTAALGKTINLTCENNKAMLNATVKFCHNETSCPKESDLNSISNKYITDNGRISLMVINQSVILSVHKVKISDQRHYKFFLEAVNGDDHNKIIYLKVVAPYSEPQIKIQKDTVVCTASGGHPQRQLYWFGDHGTNLTHNSKLVSLKNEDGSFSLISTLQRHSLDSGTICCSILNNNTNCDNPQGSALVRVGNETTTKKVPQDAEKKILIPVFIIVILAAICAATFFHCRKKKGAIRNTCLQRLFLSEEMI
;
A
#
# COMPACT_ATOMS: atom_id res chain seq x y z
N MET A 1 -55.28 -41.34 13.67
CA MET A 1 -55.75 -40.33 14.66
C MET A 1 -54.58 -39.37 14.87
N LEU A 2 -54.54 -38.27 14.10
CA LEU A 2 -55.07 -36.94 14.46
C LEU A 2 -54.39 -36.40 15.73
N ALA A 3 -53.80 -35.20 15.80
CA ALA A 3 -53.74 -34.07 14.88
C ALA A 3 -52.59 -33.12 15.29
N LEU A 4 -52.10 -32.32 14.34
CA LEU A 4 -51.40 -31.07 14.57
C LEU A 4 -52.36 -30.03 15.18
N SER A 5 -51.91 -29.24 16.17
CA SER A 5 -52.59 -28.01 16.59
C SER A 5 -51.65 -26.82 16.44
N THR A 6 -51.95 -26.01 15.43
CA THR A 6 -51.50 -24.63 15.23
C THR A 6 -52.34 -23.69 16.11
N SER A 7 -51.73 -22.64 16.68
CA SER A 7 -52.46 -21.54 17.33
C SER A 7 -52.48 -20.31 16.42
N GLN A 8 -53.70 -19.90 16.05
CA GLN A 8 -54.07 -18.59 15.49
C GLN A 8 -54.05 -17.50 16.57
N VAL A 9 -53.64 -16.28 16.20
CA VAL A 9 -54.19 -14.97 16.67
C VAL A 9 -54.05 -13.99 15.49
N ASN A 10 -55.10 -13.82 14.67
CA ASN A 10 -56.06 -12.68 14.64
C ASN A 10 -55.50 -11.35 14.09
N ASN A 11 -55.91 -10.96 12.87
CA ASN A 11 -57.08 -10.09 12.65
C ASN A 11 -57.15 -9.64 11.19
N GLU A 12 -58.20 -10.09 10.49
CA GLU A 12 -58.70 -9.44 9.28
C GLU A 12 -59.63 -8.28 9.64
N VAL A 13 -59.51 -7.16 8.92
CA VAL A 13 -60.59 -6.17 8.81
C VAL A 13 -61.24 -6.33 7.44
N PHE A 14 -62.50 -6.74 7.53
CA PHE A 14 -63.51 -6.88 6.48
C PHE A 14 -63.65 -5.64 5.59
N LEU A 15 -63.92 -5.86 4.29
CA LEU A 15 -65.01 -5.19 3.59
C LEU A 15 -65.48 -6.05 2.39
N ARG A 16 -66.61 -6.73 2.55
CA ARG A 16 -67.39 -7.35 1.46
C ARG A 16 -68.69 -6.58 1.26
N CYS A 17 -68.97 -6.29 -0.01
CA CYS A 17 -70.22 -5.72 -0.53
C CYS A 17 -71.40 -6.73 -0.52
N ALA A 18 -72.60 -6.16 -0.78
CA ALA A 18 -73.89 -6.77 -1.13
C ALA A 18 -74.79 -7.16 0.08
N THR A 19 -76.10 -6.88 0.16
CA THR A 19 -77.13 -6.37 -0.79
C THR A 19 -78.45 -6.09 -0.01
N TRP A 20 -79.43 -5.46 -0.70
CA TRP A 20 -80.90 -5.38 -0.47
C TRP A 20 -81.50 -4.29 0.44
N CYS A 21 -82.21 -3.33 -0.19
CA CYS A 21 -83.67 -3.15 0.05
C CYS A 21 -84.33 -2.32 -1.07
N GLN A 22 -85.39 -2.86 -1.69
CA GLN A 22 -86.29 -2.19 -2.64
C GLN A 22 -87.43 -1.46 -1.91
N LYS A 23 -87.85 -0.28 -2.41
CA LYS A 23 -89.24 0.09 -2.78
C LYS A 23 -89.34 1.54 -3.35
N PRO A 24 -90.41 1.91 -4.09
CA PRO A 24 -90.36 2.87 -5.20
C PRO A 24 -91.11 4.22 -5.01
N LEU A 25 -90.67 5.24 -5.80
CA LEU A 25 -91.33 6.43 -6.43
C LEU A 25 -92.36 7.32 -5.66
N PRO A 26 -92.72 8.55 -6.12
CA PRO A 26 -92.15 9.42 -7.17
C PRO A 26 -92.01 10.91 -6.76
N ALA A 27 -91.17 11.69 -7.44
CA ALA A 27 -91.46 13.10 -7.78
C ALA A 27 -90.42 13.62 -8.77
N ALA A 28 -90.91 14.14 -9.89
CA ALA A 28 -90.13 14.78 -10.94
C ALA A 28 -89.51 16.10 -10.43
N GLY A 29 -88.22 16.27 -10.67
CA GLY A 29 -87.50 17.52 -10.46
C GLY A 29 -86.26 17.53 -11.34
N LEU A 30 -86.20 18.47 -12.28
CA LEU A 30 -85.10 18.66 -13.22
C LEU A 30 -83.75 18.74 -12.49
N LEU A 31 -82.80 17.88 -12.85
CA LEU A 31 -81.40 18.05 -12.49
C LEU A 31 -80.57 18.18 -13.79
N LEU A 32 -80.03 19.38 -13.98
CA LEU A 32 -78.96 19.66 -14.94
C LEU A 32 -77.78 18.71 -14.68
N PRO A 33 -77.15 18.11 -15.72
CA PRO A 33 -75.96 17.32 -15.51
C PRO A 33 -74.80 18.29 -15.26
N LEU A 34 -74.43 18.48 -13.99
CA LEU A 34 -73.11 19.00 -13.64
C LEU A 34 -72.10 17.95 -14.12
N CYS A 35 -71.57 18.19 -15.31
CA CYS A 35 -70.44 17.47 -15.87
C CYS A 35 -69.24 17.77 -14.94
N PHE A 36 -69.01 16.91 -13.95
CA PHE A 36 -67.74 16.87 -13.25
C PHE A 36 -66.70 16.44 -14.28
N LEU A 37 -66.06 17.42 -14.90
CA LEU A 37 -64.78 17.24 -15.58
C LEU A 37 -63.80 16.77 -14.50
N LEU A 38 -63.69 15.45 -14.34
CA LEU A 38 -62.54 14.81 -13.73
C LEU A 38 -61.36 15.13 -14.64
N VAL A 39 -60.72 16.27 -14.41
CA VAL A 39 -59.38 16.51 -14.92
C VAL A 39 -58.51 15.51 -14.19
N THR A 40 -58.30 14.34 -14.79
CA THR A 40 -57.19 13.48 -14.43
C THR A 40 -55.95 14.24 -14.84
N THR A 41 -55.40 15.06 -13.94
CA THR A 41 -54.01 15.46 -14.09
C THR A 41 -53.22 14.16 -13.98
N GLN A 42 -52.88 13.57 -15.12
CA GLN A 42 -51.79 12.61 -15.21
C GLN A 42 -50.51 13.39 -14.90
N GLY A 43 -50.32 13.70 -13.62
CA GLY A 43 -49.00 13.96 -13.10
C GLY A 43 -48.25 12.65 -13.28
N SER A 44 -47.44 12.59 -14.33
CA SER A 44 -46.39 11.58 -14.46
C SER A 44 -45.54 11.70 -13.20
N SER A 45 -45.81 10.89 -12.19
CA SER A 45 -44.96 10.78 -11.01
C SER A 45 -43.68 10.09 -11.47
N GLU A 46 -42.75 10.91 -11.96
CA GLU A 46 -41.48 10.43 -12.49
C GLU A 46 -40.63 9.95 -11.33
N PHE A 47 -40.56 8.63 -11.13
CA PHE A 47 -39.83 8.00 -10.02
C PHE A 47 -38.36 8.42 -10.00
N PRO A 48 -37.75 8.52 -8.80
CA PRO A 48 -36.34 8.83 -8.67
C PRO A 48 -35.49 7.71 -9.30
N ASN A 49 -34.52 8.10 -10.12
CA ASN A 49 -33.63 7.17 -10.81
C ASN A 49 -32.18 7.52 -10.52
N PHE A 50 -31.72 7.09 -9.34
CA PHE A 50 -30.36 7.31 -8.89
C PHE A 50 -29.39 6.29 -9.50
N THR A 51 -28.40 6.78 -10.25
CA THR A 51 -27.32 5.97 -10.83
C THR A 51 -25.98 6.42 -10.25
N CYS A 52 -25.20 5.50 -9.68
CA CYS A 52 -23.88 5.80 -9.14
C CYS A 52 -22.80 5.01 -9.87
N VAL A 53 -21.56 5.50 -9.83
CA VAL A 53 -20.41 4.77 -10.39
C VAL A 53 -20.16 3.46 -9.63
N GLU A 54 -19.86 2.40 -10.36
CA GLU A 54 -19.54 1.06 -9.85
C GLU A 54 -18.07 0.68 -10.18
N ASP A 55 -17.55 -0.38 -9.55
CA ASP A 55 -16.19 -0.93 -9.80
C ASP A 55 -15.03 0.10 -9.74
N VAL A 56 -15.10 1.03 -8.78
CA VAL A 56 -14.15 2.14 -8.69
C VAL A 56 -12.79 1.68 -8.17
N THR A 57 -11.75 1.88 -8.98
CA THR A 57 -10.35 1.68 -8.59
C THR A 57 -9.56 2.98 -8.74
N ALA A 58 -8.86 3.40 -7.69
CA ALA A 58 -8.02 4.59 -7.68
C ALA A 58 -6.55 4.27 -7.46
N ALA A 59 -5.67 4.95 -8.19
CA ALA A 59 -4.24 4.89 -7.99
C ALA A 59 -3.81 5.79 -6.81
N LEU A 60 -2.88 5.30 -5.99
CA LEU A 60 -2.33 6.03 -4.85
C LEU A 60 -1.81 7.42 -5.28
N GLY A 61 -2.14 8.44 -4.48
CA GLY A 61 -1.73 9.83 -4.69
C GLY A 61 -2.46 10.57 -5.82
N LYS A 62 -3.33 9.91 -6.59
CA LYS A 62 -4.17 10.56 -7.61
C LYS A 62 -5.46 11.12 -7.02
N THR A 63 -6.22 11.83 -7.85
CA THR A 63 -7.58 12.29 -7.51
C THR A 63 -8.58 11.37 -8.19
N ILE A 64 -9.67 11.03 -7.48
CA ILE A 64 -10.80 10.29 -8.03
C ILE A 64 -12.11 10.96 -7.60
N ASN A 65 -13.15 10.82 -8.43
CA ASN A 65 -14.50 11.30 -8.14
C ASN A 65 -15.45 10.09 -8.06
N LEU A 66 -16.21 9.99 -6.98
CA LEU A 66 -17.33 9.07 -6.85
C LEU A 66 -18.61 9.87 -7.14
N THR A 67 -19.23 9.58 -8.29
CA THR A 67 -20.37 10.37 -8.79
C THR A 67 -21.65 9.55 -8.71
N CYS A 68 -22.72 10.22 -8.28
CA CYS A 68 -24.09 9.75 -8.39
C CYS A 68 -24.92 10.80 -9.14
N GLU A 69 -25.82 10.33 -10.00
CA GLU A 69 -26.66 11.15 -10.87
C GLU A 69 -28.13 10.76 -10.73
N ASN A 70 -29.01 11.69 -11.09
CA ASN A 70 -30.45 11.50 -11.10
C ASN A 70 -31.07 12.24 -12.29
N ASN A 71 -32.22 11.78 -12.78
CA ASN A 71 -32.96 12.41 -13.88
C ASN A 71 -33.54 13.79 -13.53
N LYS A 72 -33.58 14.15 -12.24
CA LYS A 72 -33.98 15.47 -11.73
C LYS A 72 -32.89 16.08 -10.85
N ALA A 73 -33.00 17.39 -10.63
CA ALA A 73 -32.06 18.12 -9.80
C ALA A 73 -31.92 17.51 -8.40
N MET A 74 -30.68 17.36 -7.97
CA MET A 74 -30.27 16.99 -6.64
C MET A 74 -30.49 18.17 -5.69
N LEU A 75 -31.07 17.87 -4.54
CA LEU A 75 -31.32 18.83 -3.48
C LEU A 75 -30.21 18.73 -2.42
N ASN A 76 -30.01 17.53 -1.90
CA ASN A 76 -29.08 17.27 -0.81
C ASN A 76 -28.35 15.95 -0.97
N ALA A 77 -27.20 15.85 -0.29
CA ALA A 77 -26.45 14.63 -0.17
C ALA A 77 -25.76 14.53 1.19
N THR A 78 -25.74 13.32 1.73
CA THR A 78 -24.97 12.95 2.91
C THR A 78 -24.13 11.72 2.61
N VAL A 79 -22.89 11.70 3.09
CA VAL A 79 -21.94 10.61 2.86
C VAL A 79 -21.38 10.12 4.19
N LYS A 80 -21.38 8.79 4.35
CA LYS A 80 -20.76 8.08 5.47
C LYS A 80 -19.62 7.19 4.99
N PHE A 81 -18.51 7.21 5.72
CA PHE A 81 -17.36 6.34 5.49
C PHE A 81 -17.51 5.08 6.33
N CYS A 82 -17.88 3.98 5.68
CA CYS A 82 -18.22 2.73 6.33
C CYS A 82 -17.09 1.70 6.25
N HIS A 83 -16.96 0.86 7.28
CA HIS A 83 -15.98 -0.22 7.28
C HIS A 83 -16.37 -1.33 6.29
N ASN A 84 -17.66 -1.68 6.28
CA ASN A 84 -18.29 -2.60 5.34
C ASN A 84 -19.69 -2.07 5.00
N GLU A 85 -20.47 -2.80 4.20
CA GLU A 85 -21.80 -2.38 3.73
C GLU A 85 -22.83 -2.18 4.86
N THR A 86 -22.70 -2.91 5.97
CA THR A 86 -23.68 -2.92 7.07
C THR A 86 -23.23 -2.13 8.30
N SER A 87 -21.93 -1.85 8.42
CA SER A 87 -21.30 -1.18 9.56
C SER A 87 -20.83 0.21 9.18
N CYS A 88 -21.76 1.16 9.31
CA CYS A 88 -21.52 2.58 9.12
C CYS A 88 -21.57 3.35 10.45
N PRO A 89 -20.80 4.43 10.59
CA PRO A 89 -20.94 5.35 11.72
C PRO A 89 -22.35 5.95 11.84
N LYS A 90 -22.72 6.36 13.06
CA LYS A 90 -24.00 7.07 13.29
C LYS A 90 -24.00 8.42 12.59
N GLU A 91 -22.93 9.18 12.79
CA GLU A 91 -22.73 10.49 12.18
C GLU A 91 -22.23 10.39 10.73
N SER A 92 -22.48 11.44 9.96
CA SER A 92 -21.98 11.57 8.60
C SER A 92 -20.66 12.33 8.52
N ASP A 93 -19.76 11.82 7.69
CA ASP A 93 -18.49 12.48 7.39
C ASP A 93 -18.71 13.77 6.60
N LEU A 94 -19.67 13.77 5.67
CA LEU A 94 -20.04 14.92 4.83
C LEU A 94 -21.57 15.02 4.73
N ASN A 95 -22.10 16.24 4.75
CA ASN A 95 -23.54 16.47 4.77
C ASN A 95 -23.85 17.89 4.27
N SER A 96 -24.51 18.00 3.11
CA SER A 96 -24.87 19.27 2.48
C SER A 96 -25.90 20.08 3.28
N ILE A 97 -26.84 19.41 3.96
CA ILE A 97 -27.89 20.06 4.77
C ILE A 97 -27.26 20.84 5.93
N SER A 98 -26.23 20.25 6.55
CA SER A 98 -25.47 20.88 7.63
C SER A 98 -24.32 21.78 7.15
N ASN A 99 -24.21 22.03 5.83
CA ASN A 99 -23.11 22.76 5.21
C ASN A 99 -21.70 22.16 5.47
N LYS A 100 -21.61 20.84 5.69
CA LYS A 100 -20.36 20.10 5.91
C LYS A 100 -19.87 19.47 4.61
N TYR A 101 -19.21 20.26 3.77
CA TYR A 101 -18.79 19.84 2.42
C TYR A 101 -17.36 19.32 2.32
N ILE A 102 -16.54 19.45 3.36
CA ILE A 102 -15.13 19.05 3.33
C ILE A 102 -14.74 18.26 4.59
N THR A 103 -13.81 17.33 4.43
CA THR A 103 -13.18 16.57 5.52
C THR A 103 -11.73 16.22 5.17
N ASP A 104 -11.01 15.62 6.12
CA ASP A 104 -9.57 15.31 6.04
C ASP A 104 -8.75 16.51 5.52
N ASN A 105 -8.88 17.64 6.24
CA ASN A 105 -8.19 18.89 5.93
C ASN A 105 -8.41 19.39 4.49
N GLY A 106 -9.62 19.21 3.95
CA GLY A 106 -10.00 19.64 2.60
C GLY A 106 -9.60 18.68 1.49
N ARG A 107 -9.03 17.51 1.83
CA ARG A 107 -8.63 16.51 0.84
C ARG A 107 -9.84 15.77 0.25
N ILE A 108 -10.89 15.59 1.04
CA ILE A 108 -12.13 14.97 0.58
C ILE A 108 -13.22 16.04 0.59
N SER A 109 -13.91 16.20 -0.54
CA SER A 109 -14.95 17.21 -0.72
C SER A 109 -16.20 16.65 -1.38
N LEU A 110 -17.36 17.17 -0.98
CA LEU A 110 -18.67 16.87 -1.54
C LEU A 110 -19.20 18.08 -2.32
N MET A 111 -19.72 17.83 -3.52
CA MET A 111 -20.37 18.84 -4.34
C MET A 111 -21.73 18.32 -4.80
N VAL A 112 -22.77 19.16 -4.68
CA VAL A 112 -24.11 18.89 -5.20
C VAL A 112 -24.38 19.92 -6.29
N ILE A 113 -24.50 19.49 -7.55
CA ILE A 113 -24.66 20.37 -8.70
C ILE A 113 -25.66 19.80 -9.70
N ASN A 114 -26.70 20.58 -10.00
CA ASN A 114 -27.74 20.20 -10.95
C ASN A 114 -28.26 18.79 -10.63
N GLN A 115 -28.00 17.82 -11.50
CA GLN A 115 -28.46 16.43 -11.43
C GLN A 115 -27.44 15.48 -10.81
N SER A 116 -26.33 15.99 -10.29
CA SER A 116 -25.18 15.18 -9.86
C SER A 116 -24.71 15.51 -8.44
N VAL A 117 -24.27 14.47 -7.74
CA VAL A 117 -23.55 14.52 -6.47
C VAL A 117 -22.17 13.94 -6.70
N ILE A 118 -21.12 14.70 -6.38
CA ILE A 118 -19.72 14.32 -6.62
C ILE A 118 -18.97 14.33 -5.30
N LEU A 119 -18.42 13.18 -4.91
CA LEU A 119 -17.44 13.06 -3.84
C LEU A 119 -16.03 12.98 -4.44
N SER A 120 -15.24 14.03 -4.28
CA SER A 120 -13.85 14.06 -4.73
C SER A 120 -12.92 13.65 -3.60
N VAL A 121 -12.04 12.68 -3.87
CA VAL A 121 -10.96 12.26 -2.98
C VAL A 121 -9.64 12.66 -3.64
N HIS A 122 -9.02 13.74 -3.17
CA HIS A 122 -7.72 14.17 -3.64
C HIS A 122 -6.60 13.37 -2.97
N LYS A 123 -5.44 13.25 -3.65
CA LYS A 123 -4.24 12.59 -3.11
C LYS A 123 -4.59 11.29 -2.36
N VAL A 124 -5.24 10.37 -3.07
CA VAL A 124 -5.77 9.12 -2.52
C VAL A 124 -4.73 8.40 -1.67
N LYS A 125 -5.14 7.95 -0.47
CA LYS A 125 -4.36 7.16 0.48
C LYS A 125 -4.91 5.74 0.51
N ILE A 126 -4.11 4.76 0.95
CA ILE A 126 -4.59 3.37 1.10
C ILE A 126 -5.74 3.27 2.10
N SER A 127 -5.74 4.13 3.13
CA SER A 127 -6.84 4.23 4.09
C SER A 127 -8.18 4.63 3.46
N ASP A 128 -8.19 5.21 2.26
CA ASP A 128 -9.43 5.59 1.57
C ASP A 128 -10.12 4.39 0.92
N GLN A 129 -9.49 3.21 0.91
CA GLN A 129 -10.11 1.96 0.50
C GLN A 129 -11.18 1.56 1.52
N ARG A 130 -12.44 1.84 1.21
CA ARG A 130 -13.60 1.61 2.09
C ARG A 130 -14.90 1.74 1.32
N HIS A 131 -16.00 1.51 2.02
CA HIS A 131 -17.35 1.72 1.50
C HIS A 131 -17.80 3.16 1.79
N TYR A 132 -18.30 3.85 0.77
CA TYR A 132 -18.89 5.18 0.88
C TYR A 132 -20.39 5.03 0.70
N LYS A 133 -21.14 5.20 1.79
CA LYS A 133 -22.60 5.13 1.77
C LYS A 133 -23.19 6.52 1.56
N PHE A 134 -23.95 6.67 0.49
CA PHE A 134 -24.63 7.90 0.11
C PHE A 134 -26.10 7.84 0.54
N PHE A 135 -26.57 8.97 1.05
CA PHE A 135 -27.98 9.30 1.18
C PHE A 135 -28.21 10.48 0.25
N LEU A 136 -29.00 10.25 -0.79
CA LEU A 136 -29.24 11.18 -1.90
C LEU A 136 -30.68 11.66 -1.84
N GLU A 137 -30.87 12.95 -2.04
CA GLU A 137 -32.20 13.56 -2.13
C GLU A 137 -32.25 14.40 -3.40
N ALA A 138 -33.28 14.18 -4.22
CA ALA A 138 -33.57 14.91 -5.43
C ALA A 138 -35.03 15.39 -5.44
N VAL A 139 -35.36 16.26 -6.38
CA VAL A 139 -36.71 16.85 -6.49
C VAL A 139 -37.82 15.79 -6.61
N ASN A 140 -37.51 14.64 -7.21
CA ASN A 140 -38.46 13.54 -7.40
C ASN A 140 -38.36 12.40 -6.38
N GLY A 141 -37.59 12.56 -5.29
CA GLY A 141 -37.49 11.58 -4.21
C GLY A 141 -36.06 11.34 -3.74
N ASP A 142 -35.86 10.32 -2.92
CA ASP A 142 -34.63 10.02 -2.21
C ASP A 142 -34.19 8.55 -2.32
N ASP A 143 -32.90 8.29 -2.09
CA ASP A 143 -32.33 6.95 -1.94
C ASP A 143 -31.28 6.96 -0.83
N HIS A 144 -31.43 6.04 0.12
CA HIS A 144 -30.61 5.96 1.34
C HIS A 144 -29.62 4.80 1.34
N ASN A 145 -29.54 4.03 0.25
CA ASN A 145 -28.80 2.78 0.23
C ASN A 145 -27.81 2.64 -0.92
N LYS A 146 -27.43 3.75 -1.57
CA LYS A 146 -26.33 3.75 -2.53
C LYS A 146 -25.00 3.58 -1.81
N ILE A 147 -24.24 2.56 -2.16
CA ILE A 147 -22.94 2.26 -1.57
C ILE A 147 -21.93 2.09 -2.70
N ILE A 148 -20.81 2.80 -2.60
CA ILE A 148 -19.69 2.68 -3.55
C ILE A 148 -18.48 2.17 -2.77
N TYR A 149 -17.93 1.02 -3.18
CA TYR A 149 -16.65 0.54 -2.65
C TYR A 149 -15.50 1.13 -3.48
N LEU A 150 -14.63 1.89 -2.84
CA LEU A 150 -13.41 2.38 -3.47
C LEU A 150 -12.29 1.38 -3.24
N LYS A 151 -11.75 0.80 -4.31
CA LYS A 151 -10.50 0.03 -4.27
C LYS A 151 -9.31 0.94 -4.52
N VAL A 152 -8.24 0.77 -3.75
CA VAL A 152 -6.99 1.51 -3.98
C VAL A 152 -5.93 0.57 -4.55
N VAL A 153 -5.10 1.07 -5.46
CA VAL A 153 -3.94 0.35 -5.99
C VAL A 153 -2.68 1.20 -5.87
N ALA A 154 -1.58 0.56 -5.47
CA ALA A 154 -0.25 1.14 -5.45
C ALA A 154 0.72 0.18 -6.16
N PRO A 155 1.54 0.67 -7.11
CA PRO A 155 2.55 -0.17 -7.75
C PRO A 155 3.62 -0.54 -6.73
N TYR A 156 4.13 -1.77 -6.84
CA TYR A 156 5.35 -2.16 -6.13
C TYR A 156 6.56 -1.50 -6.80
N SER A 157 7.60 -1.22 -6.01
CA SER A 157 8.93 -0.88 -6.53
C SER A 157 9.44 -2.00 -7.45
N GLU A 158 10.32 -1.64 -8.39
CA GLU A 158 11.01 -2.64 -9.20
C GLU A 158 11.68 -3.68 -8.30
N PRO A 159 11.47 -4.99 -8.55
CA PRO A 159 12.09 -6.04 -7.75
C PRO A 159 13.60 -5.87 -7.71
N GLN A 160 14.23 -6.25 -6.60
CA GLN A 160 15.69 -6.20 -6.45
C GLN A 160 16.17 -7.54 -5.95
N ILE A 161 17.17 -8.12 -6.63
CA ILE A 161 17.77 -9.40 -6.27
C ILE A 161 19.12 -9.18 -5.60
N LYS A 162 19.34 -9.86 -4.47
CA LYS A 162 20.62 -9.89 -3.75
C LYS A 162 21.03 -11.34 -3.55
N ILE A 163 22.19 -11.71 -4.10
CA ILE A 163 22.80 -13.01 -3.89
C ILE A 163 23.55 -12.97 -2.56
N GLN A 164 23.30 -13.96 -1.71
CA GLN A 164 24.02 -14.21 -0.48
C GLN A 164 24.71 -15.58 -0.58
N LYS A 165 25.48 -15.96 0.45
CA LYS A 165 26.26 -17.20 0.46
C LYS A 165 25.38 -18.42 0.13
N ASP A 166 24.33 -18.63 0.91
CA ASP A 166 23.48 -19.83 0.83
C ASP A 166 22.07 -19.54 0.27
N THR A 167 21.74 -18.27 0.02
CA THR A 167 20.40 -17.86 -0.41
C THR A 167 20.44 -16.77 -1.48
N VAL A 168 19.35 -16.66 -2.22
CA VAL A 168 19.06 -15.53 -3.10
C VAL A 168 17.79 -14.85 -2.57
N VAL A 169 17.87 -13.55 -2.34
CA VAL A 169 16.75 -12.77 -1.80
C VAL A 169 16.25 -11.80 -2.87
N CYS A 170 14.94 -11.78 -3.08
CA CYS A 170 14.25 -10.80 -3.90
C CYS A 170 13.35 -9.93 -3.02
N THR A 171 13.36 -8.63 -3.26
CA THR A 171 12.55 -7.66 -2.50
C THR A 171 11.78 -6.72 -3.43
N ALA A 172 10.56 -6.36 -3.04
CA ALA A 172 9.75 -5.32 -3.68
C ALA A 172 8.88 -4.63 -2.62
N SER A 173 8.67 -3.32 -2.68
CA SER A 173 8.04 -2.56 -1.59
C SER A 173 7.00 -1.55 -2.08
N GLY A 174 6.19 -1.03 -1.16
CA GLY A 174 5.25 0.07 -1.42
C GLY A 174 3.97 -0.31 -2.17
N GLY A 175 3.77 -1.59 -2.48
CA GLY A 175 2.63 -2.01 -3.32
C GLY A 175 1.36 -2.30 -2.53
N HIS A 176 0.22 -2.18 -3.19
CA HIS A 176 -1.11 -2.50 -2.63
C HIS A 176 -2.07 -2.89 -3.76
N PRO A 177 -2.87 -3.96 -3.63
CA PRO A 177 -2.98 -4.87 -2.47
C PRO A 177 -1.76 -5.79 -2.31
N GLN A 178 -1.77 -6.61 -1.26
CA GLN A 178 -0.77 -7.66 -1.04
C GLN A 178 -0.67 -8.59 -2.27
N ARG A 179 0.56 -8.91 -2.68
CA ARG A 179 0.87 -9.81 -3.81
C ARG A 179 1.93 -10.83 -3.44
N GLN A 180 2.23 -11.69 -4.41
CA GLN A 180 3.29 -12.69 -4.39
C GLN A 180 4.50 -12.21 -5.20
N LEU A 181 5.68 -12.75 -4.90
CA LEU A 181 6.85 -12.72 -5.80
C LEU A 181 7.04 -14.11 -6.42
N TYR A 182 7.23 -14.13 -7.73
CA TYR A 182 7.42 -15.32 -8.54
C TYR A 182 8.89 -15.45 -8.94
N TRP A 183 9.40 -16.68 -8.94
CA TRP A 183 10.75 -16.99 -9.35
C TRP A 183 10.74 -17.85 -10.61
N PHE A 184 11.58 -17.49 -11.57
CA PHE A 184 11.79 -18.24 -12.81
C PHE A 184 13.28 -18.49 -13.01
N GLY A 185 13.66 -19.73 -13.29
CA GLY A 185 15.01 -20.10 -13.71
C GLY A 185 15.17 -20.05 -15.23
N ASP A 186 16.26 -20.63 -15.72
CA ASP A 186 16.51 -20.75 -17.15
C ASP A 186 15.34 -21.43 -17.87
N HIS A 187 15.10 -20.98 -19.10
CA HIS A 187 13.99 -21.42 -19.97
C HIS A 187 12.60 -21.24 -19.35
N GLY A 188 12.46 -20.38 -18.33
CA GLY A 188 11.17 -20.06 -17.71
C GLY A 188 10.69 -21.08 -16.68
N THR A 189 11.58 -21.95 -16.19
CA THR A 189 11.26 -22.94 -15.15
C THR A 189 10.74 -22.28 -13.88
N ASN A 190 9.56 -22.64 -13.39
CA ASN A 190 8.98 -21.99 -12.20
C ASN A 190 9.61 -22.52 -10.90
N LEU A 191 10.33 -21.65 -10.20
CA LEU A 191 11.03 -21.95 -8.94
C LEU A 191 10.30 -21.39 -7.71
N THR A 192 9.13 -20.78 -7.89
CA THR A 192 8.40 -20.06 -6.82
C THR A 192 8.11 -20.96 -5.61
N HIS A 193 7.83 -22.25 -5.85
CA HIS A 193 7.54 -23.24 -4.81
C HIS A 193 8.73 -23.53 -3.87
N ASN A 194 9.97 -23.28 -4.32
CA ASN A 194 11.18 -23.45 -3.53
C ASN A 194 11.54 -22.20 -2.70
N SER A 195 10.72 -21.14 -2.79
CA SER A 195 10.96 -19.88 -2.12
C SER A 195 10.08 -19.72 -0.88
N LYS A 196 10.61 -18.98 0.11
CA LYS A 196 9.84 -18.52 1.27
C LYS A 196 9.50 -17.04 1.09
N LEU A 197 8.20 -16.74 0.98
CA LEU A 197 7.71 -15.36 0.96
C LEU A 197 7.40 -14.87 2.38
N VAL A 198 7.84 -13.66 2.68
CA VAL A 198 7.38 -12.84 3.80
C VAL A 198 6.74 -11.58 3.23
N SER A 199 5.54 -11.25 3.71
CA SER A 199 4.85 -10.00 3.39
C SER A 199 4.69 -9.18 4.67
N LEU A 200 5.19 -7.95 4.64
CA LEU A 200 5.14 -7.01 5.75
C LEU A 200 4.21 -5.87 5.37
N LYS A 201 3.26 -5.55 6.25
CA LYS A 201 2.39 -4.37 6.07
C LYS A 201 3.07 -3.16 6.71
N ASN A 202 3.24 -2.10 5.91
CA ASN A 202 3.83 -0.84 6.32
C ASN A 202 2.80 0.07 7.02
N GLU A 203 3.26 1.13 7.68
CA GLU A 203 2.40 2.06 8.43
C GLU A 203 1.37 2.78 7.55
N ASP A 204 1.74 3.10 6.30
CA ASP A 204 0.85 3.72 5.31
C ASP A 204 -0.18 2.73 4.72
N GLY A 205 -0.12 1.46 5.12
CA GLY A 205 -0.97 0.37 4.67
C GLY A 205 -0.45 -0.38 3.45
N SER A 206 0.65 0.06 2.83
CA SER A 206 1.28 -0.65 1.70
C SER A 206 2.00 -1.92 2.16
N PHE A 207 2.41 -2.76 1.21
CA PHE A 207 3.09 -4.02 1.49
C PHE A 207 4.52 -4.03 0.97
N SER A 208 5.40 -4.64 1.77
CA SER A 208 6.77 -4.99 1.43
C SER A 208 6.92 -6.50 1.34
N LEU A 209 7.40 -6.99 0.21
CA LEU A 209 7.57 -8.41 -0.10
C LEU A 209 9.04 -8.76 -0.06
N ILE A 210 9.35 -9.87 0.63
CA ILE A 210 10.69 -10.44 0.71
C ILE A 210 10.55 -11.93 0.38
N SER A 211 11.08 -12.35 -0.75
CA SER A 211 11.10 -13.77 -1.13
C SER A 211 12.52 -14.30 -1.10
N THR A 212 12.73 -15.42 -0.42
CA THR A 212 14.06 -16.05 -0.26
C THR A 212 14.07 -17.41 -0.91
N LEU A 213 14.98 -17.61 -1.86
CA LEU A 213 15.23 -18.86 -2.56
C LEU A 213 16.53 -19.47 -2.03
N GLN A 214 16.56 -20.78 -1.79
CA GLN A 214 17.76 -21.47 -1.34
C GLN A 214 18.71 -21.72 -2.51
N ARG A 215 20.02 -21.45 -2.33
CA ARG A 215 21.00 -21.55 -3.42
C ARG A 215 21.29 -22.98 -3.83
N HIS A 216 21.19 -23.94 -2.92
CA HIS A 216 21.33 -25.37 -3.25
C HIS A 216 20.17 -25.91 -4.11
N SER A 217 19.06 -25.17 -4.19
CA SER A 217 17.93 -25.48 -5.08
C SER A 217 18.07 -24.87 -6.47
N LEU A 218 19.21 -24.24 -6.76
CA LEU A 218 19.51 -23.59 -8.03
C LEU A 218 20.62 -24.33 -8.76
N ASP A 219 20.35 -24.65 -10.02
CA ASP A 219 21.41 -24.97 -10.98
C ASP A 219 22.18 -23.67 -11.34
N SER A 220 23.41 -23.81 -11.82
CA SER A 220 24.12 -22.69 -12.44
C SER A 220 23.31 -22.15 -13.61
N GLY A 221 22.97 -20.87 -13.59
CA GLY A 221 22.05 -20.33 -14.57
C GLY A 221 21.60 -18.90 -14.29
N THR A 222 20.65 -18.42 -15.09
CA THR A 222 19.98 -17.14 -14.89
C THR A 222 18.72 -17.34 -14.07
N ILE A 223 18.53 -16.50 -13.06
CA ILE A 223 17.31 -16.48 -12.27
C ILE A 223 16.64 -15.12 -12.39
N CYS A 224 15.32 -15.15 -12.38
CA CYS A 224 14.46 -14.00 -12.48
C CYS A 224 13.47 -13.99 -11.30
N CYS A 225 13.23 -12.82 -10.77
CA CYS A 225 12.18 -12.55 -9.79
C CYS A 225 11.19 -11.54 -10.38
N SER A 226 9.89 -11.81 -10.28
CA SER A 226 8.84 -10.97 -10.86
C SER A 226 7.66 -10.82 -9.92
N ILE A 227 6.98 -9.67 -9.98
CA ILE A 227 5.70 -9.43 -9.27
C ILE A 227 4.54 -10.11 -10.00
N LEU A 228 4.70 -10.39 -11.29
CA LEU A 228 3.69 -11.01 -12.14
C LEU A 228 4.00 -12.50 -12.35
N ASN A 229 2.98 -13.34 -12.31
CA ASN A 229 3.09 -14.78 -12.61
C ASN A 229 3.24 -15.03 -14.11
N ASN A 230 4.26 -14.44 -14.73
CA ASN A 230 4.53 -14.61 -16.14
C ASN A 230 6.03 -14.48 -16.38
N ASN A 231 6.61 -15.51 -16.99
CA ASN A 231 8.03 -15.62 -17.30
C ASN A 231 8.47 -14.66 -18.43
N THR A 232 7.55 -14.22 -19.30
CA THR A 232 7.88 -13.25 -20.37
C THR A 232 8.30 -11.89 -19.80
N ASN A 233 7.94 -11.59 -18.55
CA ASN A 233 8.38 -10.35 -17.89
C ASN A 233 9.85 -10.39 -17.48
N CYS A 234 10.52 -11.55 -17.51
CA CYS A 234 11.94 -11.64 -17.23
C CYS A 234 12.82 -11.04 -18.35
N ASP A 235 12.22 -10.75 -19.51
CA ASP A 235 12.82 -9.98 -20.60
C ASP A 235 12.51 -8.48 -20.51
N ASN A 236 11.60 -8.06 -19.61
CA ASN A 236 11.23 -6.67 -19.38
C ASN A 236 11.71 -6.20 -17.99
N PRO A 237 12.62 -5.21 -17.90
CA PRO A 237 13.08 -4.68 -16.62
C PRO A 237 11.96 -4.05 -15.79
N GLN A 238 10.83 -3.66 -16.41
CA GLN A 238 9.71 -3.05 -15.71
C GLN A 238 8.86 -4.10 -14.99
N GLY A 239 9.14 -4.30 -13.69
CA GLY A 239 8.38 -5.22 -12.82
C GLY A 239 8.99 -6.61 -12.62
N SER A 240 10.23 -6.80 -13.09
CA SER A 240 11.05 -7.98 -12.81
C SER A 240 12.50 -7.59 -12.51
N ALA A 241 13.27 -8.54 -11.98
CA ALA A 241 14.72 -8.43 -11.82
C ALA A 241 15.38 -9.74 -12.21
N LEU A 242 16.60 -9.65 -12.75
CA LEU A 242 17.32 -10.79 -13.30
C LEU A 242 18.78 -10.78 -12.80
N VAL A 243 19.28 -11.95 -12.41
CA VAL A 243 20.68 -12.13 -12.01
C VAL A 243 21.20 -13.50 -12.43
N ARG A 244 22.51 -13.60 -12.72
CA ARG A 244 23.17 -14.88 -12.97
C ARG A 244 23.71 -15.46 -11.67
N VAL A 245 23.34 -16.70 -11.38
CA VAL A 245 23.90 -17.50 -10.28
C VAL A 245 24.89 -18.47 -10.88
N GLY A 246 26.18 -18.22 -10.67
CA GLY A 246 27.22 -19.18 -10.99
C GLY A 246 27.47 -20.13 -9.82
N ASN A 247 27.95 -21.33 -10.13
CA ASN A 247 28.69 -22.15 -9.16
C ASN A 247 29.92 -21.34 -8.76
N GLU A 248 29.93 -20.80 -7.54
CA GLU A 248 31.20 -20.52 -6.88
C GLU A 248 31.83 -21.89 -6.58
N THR A 249 32.54 -22.45 -7.56
CA THR A 249 33.72 -23.24 -7.22
C THR A 249 34.61 -22.27 -6.46
N THR A 250 34.54 -22.29 -5.14
CA THR A 250 35.70 -21.95 -4.33
C THR A 250 36.78 -23.01 -4.61
N THR A 251 37.35 -23.01 -5.81
CA THR A 251 38.80 -22.82 -5.86
C THR A 251 39.02 -21.48 -5.20
N LYS A 252 39.22 -21.52 -3.88
CA LYS A 252 40.03 -20.51 -3.21
C LYS A 252 41.36 -20.46 -3.98
N LYS A 253 41.43 -19.64 -5.05
CA LYS A 253 42.56 -18.75 -5.15
C LYS A 253 42.31 -17.72 -4.06
N VAL A 254 42.74 -18.07 -2.85
CA VAL A 254 43.25 -17.05 -1.94
C VAL A 254 44.18 -16.21 -2.81
N PRO A 255 43.96 -14.90 -2.99
CA PRO A 255 45.05 -14.04 -3.38
C PRO A 255 46.05 -14.11 -2.22
N GLN A 256 47.00 -15.06 -2.28
CA GLN A 256 48.16 -15.10 -1.41
C GLN A 256 49.11 -13.97 -1.81
N ASP A 257 48.62 -12.73 -1.82
CA ASP A 257 49.42 -11.53 -2.12
C ASP A 257 49.04 -10.36 -1.20
N ALA A 258 48.55 -10.67 0.00
CA ALA A 258 48.30 -9.67 1.04
C ALA A 258 49.03 -9.94 2.38
N GLU A 259 49.87 -10.97 2.49
CA GLU A 259 50.68 -11.18 3.71
C GLU A 259 52.15 -10.71 3.60
N LYS A 260 52.63 -10.31 2.41
CA LYS A 260 54.01 -9.81 2.24
C LYS A 260 54.16 -8.28 2.21
N LYS A 261 53.15 -7.51 2.60
CA LYS A 261 53.25 -6.03 2.65
C LYS A 261 53.47 -5.44 4.04
N ILE A 262 53.37 -6.22 5.11
CA ILE A 262 53.58 -5.73 6.49
C ILE A 262 55.01 -6.00 6.99
N LEU A 263 55.73 -6.98 6.44
CA LEU A 263 57.09 -7.28 6.89
C LEU A 263 58.13 -6.21 6.50
N ILE A 264 58.00 -5.62 5.31
CA ILE A 264 58.98 -4.67 4.76
C ILE A 264 59.08 -3.37 5.59
N PRO A 265 57.98 -2.69 5.97
CA PRO A 265 58.10 -1.48 6.80
C PRO A 265 58.61 -1.79 8.22
N VAL A 266 58.27 -2.96 8.79
CA VAL A 266 58.73 -3.35 10.13
C VAL A 266 60.24 -3.63 10.14
N PHE A 267 60.76 -4.33 9.13
CA PHE A 267 62.21 -4.58 9.02
C PHE A 267 63.01 -3.27 8.88
N ILE A 268 62.51 -2.29 8.10
CA ILE A 268 63.18 -0.99 7.96
C ILE A 268 63.21 -0.24 9.30
N ILE A 269 62.12 -0.24 10.06
CA ILE A 269 62.07 0.41 11.38
C ILE A 269 63.03 -0.25 12.37
N VAL A 270 63.12 -1.58 12.39
CA VAL A 270 64.04 -2.33 13.27
C VAL A 270 65.51 -2.04 12.90
N ILE A 271 65.83 -1.99 11.61
CA ILE A 271 67.19 -1.67 11.15
C ILE A 271 67.57 -0.23 11.53
N LEU A 272 66.67 0.74 11.33
CA LEU A 272 66.90 2.13 11.72
C LEU A 272 67.10 2.27 13.25
N ALA A 273 66.29 1.58 14.05
CA ALA A 273 66.44 1.56 15.50
C ALA A 273 67.79 0.96 15.93
N ALA A 274 68.24 -0.12 15.29
CA ALA A 274 69.55 -0.73 15.55
C ALA A 274 70.72 0.20 15.19
N ILE A 275 70.63 0.93 14.08
CA ILE A 275 71.65 1.92 13.67
C ILE A 275 71.67 3.10 14.66
N CYS A 276 70.50 3.60 15.10
CA CYS A 276 70.42 4.63 16.13
C CYS A 276 71.02 4.15 17.46
N ALA A 277 70.77 2.90 17.87
CA ALA A 277 71.38 2.34 19.07
C ALA A 277 72.90 2.19 18.93
N ALA A 278 73.40 1.68 17.80
CA ALA A 278 74.82 1.51 17.54
C ALA A 278 75.56 2.87 17.50
N THR A 279 74.98 3.88 16.85
CA THR A 279 75.54 5.25 16.83
C THR A 279 75.51 5.87 18.22
N PHE A 280 74.44 5.69 18.99
CA PHE A 280 74.36 6.15 20.38
C PHE A 280 75.43 5.47 21.26
N PHE A 281 75.61 4.15 21.14
CA PHE A 281 76.65 3.42 21.85
C PHE A 281 78.05 3.85 21.41
N HIS A 282 78.30 4.08 20.11
CA HIS A 282 79.56 4.62 19.63
C HIS A 282 79.81 6.06 20.10
N CYS A 283 78.79 6.91 20.14
CA CYS A 283 78.87 8.25 20.71
C CYS A 283 79.15 8.21 22.22
N ARG A 284 78.55 7.27 22.97
CA ARG A 284 78.88 7.05 24.38
C ARG A 284 80.30 6.52 24.56
N LYS A 285 80.77 5.62 23.68
CA LYS A 285 82.15 5.10 23.72
C LYS A 285 83.16 6.19 23.38
N LYS A 286 82.88 7.08 22.42
CA LYS A 286 83.70 8.27 22.12
C LYS A 286 83.70 9.27 23.27
N LYS A 287 82.56 9.51 23.93
CA LYS A 287 82.51 10.36 25.14
C LYS A 287 83.22 9.72 26.34
N GLY A 288 83.27 8.39 26.42
CA GLY A 288 84.09 7.65 27.39
C GLY A 288 85.60 7.69 27.10
N ALA A 289 86.00 7.72 25.83
CA ALA A 289 87.40 7.88 25.43
C ALA A 289 87.91 9.31 25.65
N ILE A 290 87.09 10.34 25.40
CA ILE A 290 87.48 11.74 25.63
C ILE A 290 87.59 12.07 27.13
N ARG A 291 86.83 11.39 28.01
CA ARG A 291 86.94 11.59 29.46
C ARG A 291 88.25 11.04 30.06
N ASN A 292 88.83 9.99 29.46
CA ASN A 292 90.13 9.46 29.89
C ASN A 292 91.32 10.24 29.30
N THR A 293 91.18 10.89 28.13
CA THR A 293 92.26 11.74 27.57
C THR A 293 92.30 13.15 28.18
N CYS A 294 91.22 13.60 28.83
CA CYS A 294 91.20 14.90 29.53
C CYS A 294 91.81 14.81 30.94
N LEU A 295 91.65 13.69 31.66
CA LEU A 295 92.27 13.48 32.98
C LEU A 295 93.78 13.19 32.91
N GLN A 296 94.32 12.79 31.75
CA GLN A 296 95.76 12.56 31.56
C GLN A 296 96.50 13.77 30.97
N ARG A 297 95.81 14.83 30.54
CA ARG A 297 96.40 16.13 30.16
C ARG A 297 96.36 17.18 31.28
N LEU A 298 95.61 16.96 32.36
CA LEU A 298 95.56 17.87 33.52
C LEU A 298 96.61 17.54 34.60
N PHE A 299 97.32 16.41 34.51
CA PHE A 299 98.43 16.05 35.43
C PHE A 299 99.84 16.23 34.82
N LEU A 300 99.94 16.77 33.60
CA LEU A 300 101.22 17.02 32.91
C LEU A 300 101.48 18.50 32.62
N SER A 301 100.73 19.43 33.23
CA SER A 301 101.02 20.88 33.19
C SER A 301 101.41 21.47 34.54
N GLU A 302 101.80 20.64 35.51
CA GLU A 302 102.16 21.10 36.86
C GLU A 302 103.40 20.38 37.42
N GLU A 303 104.41 20.15 36.57
CA GLU A 303 105.81 19.91 36.98
C GLU A 303 106.79 20.43 35.90
N MET A 304 106.76 21.74 35.65
CA MET A 304 107.90 22.45 35.08
C MET A 304 107.92 23.91 35.55
N ILE A 305 108.08 24.08 36.87
CA ILE A 305 108.92 25.10 37.51
C ILE A 305 109.59 24.39 38.69
#